data_AF-L7QYA9-F1
#
_entry.id   AF-L7QYA9-F1
#
_cell.length_a   1.000
_cell.length_b   1.000
_cell.length_c   1.000
_cell.angle_alpha   90.00
_cell.angle_beta   90.00
_cell.angle_gamma   90.00
#
_symmetry.space_group_name_H-M   'P 1'
#
loop_
_entity.id
_entity.type
_entity.pdbx_description
1 polymer ?
#
loop_
_entity_poly.entity_id
_entity_poly.type
_entity_poly.pdbx_seq_one_letter_code
_entity_poly.pdbx_strand_id
1 'polypeptide(L)'
;GQYDPMVPDAECLKVVSEILDTLDIGKYVLKVNHRRLLDGVFEACGVPADKFRTTCSSVDKLDKSTWDEVRNEMINEKGVTPEAADKIGEYVRLHGGVELADRLRSDEKLSKTKSAIEGLDGIKLLLKYCELYGLKDKILFDLSLARGL
;
A
#
# COMPACT_ATOMS: atom_id res chain seq x y z
N GLY A 1 8.10 17.72 12.48
CA GLY A 1 7.56 18.23 13.74
C GLY A 1 6.62 17.19 14.34
N GLN A 2 6.17 17.40 15.58
CA GLN A 2 5.07 16.62 16.15
C GLN A 2 3.76 17.30 15.74
N TYR A 3 2.92 16.59 15.00
CA TYR A 3 1.65 17.08 14.47
C TYR A 3 0.57 16.02 14.66
N ASP A 4 -0.68 16.39 14.41
CA ASP A 4 -1.78 15.44 14.39
C ASP A 4 -1.58 14.41 13.26
N PRO A 5 -1.97 13.13 13.47
CA PRO A 5 -1.70 12.07 12.51
C PRO A 5 -2.29 12.37 11.12
N MET A 6 -1.50 12.09 10.08
CA MET A 6 -1.88 12.18 8.66
C MET A 6 -2.24 13.58 8.14
N VAL A 7 -2.24 14.63 8.96
CA VAL A 7 -2.53 16.00 8.51
C VAL A 7 -1.43 16.50 7.56
N PRO A 8 -0.12 16.45 7.93
CA PRO A 8 0.94 16.89 7.01
C PRO A 8 1.06 15.96 5.80
N ASP A 9 0.80 14.67 5.97
CA ASP A 9 0.83 13.67 4.90
C ASP A 9 -0.21 13.99 3.81
N ALA A 10 -1.42 14.37 4.21
CA ALA A 10 -2.48 14.80 3.30
C ALA A 10 -2.14 16.12 2.60
N GLU A 11 -1.52 17.06 3.32
CA GLU A 11 -1.05 18.33 2.75
C GLU A 11 0.01 18.12 1.67
N CYS A 12 0.97 17.21 1.88
CA CYS A 12 1.94 16.82 0.85
C CYS A 12 1.25 16.36 -0.45
N LEU A 13 0.22 15.53 -0.35
CA LEU A 13 -0.55 15.08 -1.52
C LEU A 13 -1.29 16.23 -2.20
N LYS A 14 -1.81 17.19 -1.42
CA LYS A 14 -2.45 18.40 -1.94
C LYS A 14 -1.47 19.25 -2.73
N VAL A 15 -0.29 19.53 -2.18
CA VAL A 15 0.76 20.29 -2.86
C VAL A 15 1.17 19.62 -4.17
N VAL A 16 1.40 18.30 -4.16
CA VAL A 16 1.72 17.55 -5.38
C VAL A 16 0.60 17.69 -6.41
N SER A 17 -0.66 17.53 -5.98
CA SER A 17 -1.81 17.66 -6.87
C SER A 17 -1.90 19.06 -7.50
N GLU A 18 -1.70 20.13 -6.73
CA GLU A 18 -1.72 21.50 -7.24
C GLU A 18 -0.62 21.78 -8.25
N ILE A 19 0.59 21.25 -8.01
CA ILE A 19 1.71 21.36 -8.95
C ILE A 19 1.36 20.65 -10.26
N LEU A 20 0.87 19.40 -10.20
CA LEU A 20 0.53 18.63 -11.41
C LEU A 20 -0.63 19.25 -12.19
N ASP A 21 -1.62 19.81 -11.49
CA ASP A 21 -2.72 20.56 -12.11
C ASP A 21 -2.20 21.82 -12.83
N THR A 22 -1.28 22.55 -12.19
CA THR A 22 -0.70 23.78 -12.75
C THR A 22 0.15 23.51 -13.99
N LEU A 23 0.82 22.35 -14.04
CA LEU A 23 1.63 21.95 -15.19
C LEU A 23 0.78 21.49 -16.40
N ASP A 24 -0.53 21.26 -16.22
CA ASP A 24 -1.47 20.83 -17.26
C ASP A 24 -0.98 19.63 -18.10
N ILE A 25 -0.46 18.61 -17.42
CA ILE A 25 0.11 17.41 -18.07
C ILE A 25 -0.94 16.34 -18.41
N GLY A 26 -2.22 16.69 -18.33
CA GLY A 26 -3.34 15.77 -18.49
C GLY A 26 -3.70 15.00 -17.22
N LYS A 27 -4.39 13.86 -17.40
CA LYS A 27 -4.90 13.06 -16.27
C LYS A 27 -3.77 12.31 -15.56
N TYR A 28 -3.81 12.33 -14.24
CA TYR A 28 -2.87 11.60 -13.39
C TYR A 28 -3.59 10.92 -12.23
N VAL A 29 -2.89 10.00 -11.58
CA VAL A 29 -3.33 9.31 -10.37
C VAL A 29 -2.17 9.28 -9.37
N LEU A 30 -2.45 9.65 -8.13
CA LEU A 30 -1.53 9.53 -7.01
C LEU A 30 -1.81 8.22 -6.27
N LYS A 31 -0.92 7.25 -6.47
CA LYS A 31 -0.99 5.99 -5.73
C LYS A 31 -0.46 6.20 -4.32
N VAL A 32 -1.20 5.70 -3.33
CA VAL A 32 -0.84 5.77 -1.91
C VAL A 32 -0.93 4.39 -1.27
N ASN A 33 -0.09 4.17 -0.26
CA ASN A 33 -0.09 2.97 0.55
C ASN A 33 0.54 3.30 1.92
N HIS A 34 0.51 2.35 2.87
CA HIS A 34 1.08 2.52 4.19
C HIS A 34 2.10 1.42 4.51
N ARG A 35 3.31 1.77 4.90
CA ARG A 35 4.40 0.80 5.18
C ARG A 35 4.00 -0.27 6.20
N ARG A 36 3.40 0.14 7.34
CA ARG A 36 2.95 -0.83 8.35
C ARG A 36 1.87 -1.78 7.83
N LEU A 37 1.08 -1.36 6.83
CA LEU A 37 0.11 -2.25 6.22
C LEU A 37 0.79 -3.33 5.39
N LEU A 38 1.81 -2.99 4.61
CA LEU A 38 2.62 -3.98 3.89
C LEU A 38 3.28 -4.98 4.84
N ASP A 39 3.92 -4.48 5.91
CA ASP A 39 4.52 -5.33 6.93
C ASP A 39 3.49 -6.29 7.53
N GLY A 40 2.29 -5.77 7.85
CA GLY A 40 1.20 -6.58 8.40
C GLY A 40 0.59 -7.57 7.41
N VAL A 41 0.52 -7.23 6.11
CA VAL A 41 0.11 -8.17 5.06
C VAL A 41 1.11 -9.32 4.97
N PHE A 42 2.40 -9.04 5.00
CA PHE A 42 3.44 -10.07 4.92
C PHE A 42 3.44 -10.97 6.15
N GLU A 43 3.29 -10.39 7.34
CA GLU A 43 3.12 -11.12 8.59
C GLU A 43 1.90 -12.05 8.52
N ALA A 44 0.75 -11.54 8.09
CA ALA A 44 -0.48 -12.31 7.92
C ALA A 44 -0.38 -13.42 6.86
N CYS A 45 0.50 -13.24 5.86
CA CYS A 45 0.79 -14.25 4.84
C CYS A 45 1.80 -15.31 5.30
N GLY A 46 2.45 -15.12 6.45
CA GLY A 46 3.45 -16.05 6.99
C GLY A 46 4.87 -15.80 6.50
N VAL A 47 5.16 -14.60 6.00
CA VAL A 47 6.54 -14.21 5.65
C VAL A 47 7.33 -14.03 6.95
N PRO A 48 8.56 -14.55 7.05
CA PRO A 48 9.45 -14.25 8.18
C PRO A 48 9.85 -12.77 8.20
N ALA A 49 9.96 -12.17 9.38
CA ALA A 49 10.27 -10.74 9.54
C ALA A 49 11.62 -10.33 8.90
N ASP A 50 12.61 -11.22 8.90
CA ASP A 50 13.91 -11.03 8.24
C ASP A 50 13.81 -10.95 6.70
N LYS A 51 12.69 -11.40 6.13
CA LYS A 51 12.41 -11.37 4.69
C LYS A 51 11.44 -10.27 4.27
N PHE A 52 10.97 -9.42 5.18
CA PHE A 52 10.02 -8.36 4.83
C PHE A 52 10.59 -7.40 3.80
N ARG A 53 11.83 -6.95 4.00
CA ARG A 53 12.48 -5.99 3.10
C ARG A 53 12.70 -6.57 1.70
N THR A 54 13.15 -7.82 1.62
CA THR A 54 13.39 -8.49 0.34
C THR A 54 12.08 -8.79 -0.39
N THR A 55 11.04 -9.17 0.34
CA THR A 55 9.69 -9.39 -0.21
C THR A 55 9.09 -8.08 -0.73
N CYS A 56 9.19 -6.98 0.01
CA CYS A 56 8.79 -5.65 -0.44
C CYS A 56 9.52 -5.25 -1.73
N SER A 57 10.82 -5.52 -1.82
CA SER A 57 11.60 -5.22 -3.03
C SER A 57 11.13 -6.01 -4.26
N SER A 58 10.58 -7.22 -4.08
CA SER A 58 10.00 -7.98 -5.20
C SER A 58 8.61 -7.45 -5.55
N VAL A 59 7.78 -7.11 -4.56
CA VAL A 59 6.44 -6.51 -4.78
C VAL A 59 6.52 -5.17 -5.50
N ASP A 60 7.54 -4.34 -5.22
CA ASP A 60 7.73 -3.04 -5.91
C ASP A 60 7.88 -3.17 -7.43
N LYS A 61 8.33 -4.34 -7.92
CA LYS A 61 8.51 -4.60 -9.35
C LYS A 61 7.19 -4.85 -10.08
N LEU A 62 6.04 -4.96 -9.39
CA LEU A 62 4.73 -5.13 -10.02
C LEU A 62 4.33 -3.95 -10.92
N ASP A 63 5.03 -2.82 -10.83
CA ASP A 63 4.86 -1.70 -11.76
C ASP A 63 5.40 -1.98 -13.18
N LYS A 64 6.30 -2.96 -13.32
CA LYS A 64 7.03 -3.28 -14.57
C LYS A 64 7.06 -4.76 -14.91
N SER A 65 6.72 -5.63 -13.97
CA SER A 65 6.76 -7.09 -14.10
C SER A 65 5.40 -7.69 -13.81
N THR A 66 5.16 -8.86 -14.42
CA THR A 66 3.97 -9.65 -14.16
C THR A 66 4.00 -10.23 -12.74
N TRP A 67 2.83 -10.60 -12.23
CA TRP A 67 2.76 -11.31 -10.95
C TRP A 67 3.57 -12.61 -10.97
N ASP A 68 3.54 -13.37 -12.06
CA ASP A 68 4.23 -14.67 -12.11
C ASP A 68 5.74 -14.50 -11.99
N GLU A 69 6.31 -13.46 -12.60
CA GLU A 69 7.72 -13.10 -12.44
C GLU A 69 8.04 -12.71 -11.00
N VAL A 70 7.23 -11.84 -10.39
CA VAL A 70 7.41 -11.39 -8.99
C VAL A 70 7.27 -12.56 -8.01
N ARG A 71 6.28 -13.44 -8.23
CA ARG A 71 6.07 -14.66 -7.45
C ARG A 71 7.28 -15.59 -7.53
N ASN A 72 7.78 -15.82 -8.74
CA ASN A 72 8.96 -16.67 -8.96
C ASN A 72 10.20 -16.10 -8.29
N GLU A 73 10.40 -14.78 -8.32
CA GLU A 73 11.49 -14.12 -7.61
C GLU A 73 11.37 -14.30 -6.09
N MET A 74 10.18 -14.05 -5.53
CA MET A 74 9.95 -14.21 -4.09
C MET A 74 10.30 -15.63 -3.61
N ILE A 75 9.92 -16.64 -4.38
CA ILE A 75 10.16 -18.05 -4.03
C ILE A 75 11.63 -18.42 -4.24
N ASN A 76 12.15 -18.23 -5.45
CA ASN A 76 13.42 -18.80 -5.86
C ASN A 76 14.63 -17.98 -5.39
N GLU A 77 14.48 -16.66 -5.24
CA GLU A 77 15.58 -15.78 -4.85
C GLU A 77 15.47 -15.29 -3.40
N LYS A 78 14.26 -15.00 -2.92
CA LYS A 78 14.06 -14.43 -1.57
C LYS A 78 13.71 -15.48 -0.52
N GLY A 79 13.44 -16.71 -0.95
CA GLY A 79 13.12 -17.84 -0.08
C GLY A 79 11.78 -17.69 0.64
N VAL A 80 10.81 -16.97 0.05
CA VAL A 80 9.43 -16.94 0.52
C VAL A 80 8.76 -18.26 0.13
N THR A 81 7.98 -18.84 1.03
CA THR A 81 7.27 -20.09 0.73
C THR A 81 6.22 -19.88 -0.36
N PRO A 82 5.99 -20.83 -1.28
CA PRO A 82 4.97 -20.71 -2.32
C PRO A 82 3.59 -20.30 -1.79
N GLU A 83 3.18 -20.86 -0.65
CA GLU A 83 1.89 -20.58 -0.01
C GLU A 83 1.80 -19.13 0.50
N ALA A 84 2.91 -18.57 0.97
CA ALA A 84 2.97 -17.17 1.40
C ALA A 84 2.96 -16.24 0.20
N ALA A 85 3.71 -16.58 -0.86
CA ALA A 85 3.71 -15.84 -2.11
C ALA A 85 2.30 -15.78 -2.72
N ASP A 86 1.57 -16.91 -2.77
CA ASP A 86 0.21 -16.95 -3.29
C ASP A 86 -0.75 -16.06 -2.49
N LYS A 87 -0.69 -16.11 -1.15
CA LYS A 87 -1.48 -15.23 -0.28
C LYS A 87 -1.14 -13.75 -0.47
N ILE A 88 0.14 -13.40 -0.62
CA ILE A 88 0.55 -12.01 -0.94
C ILE A 88 -0.14 -11.55 -2.22
N GLY A 89 -0.20 -12.41 -3.24
CA GLY A 89 -0.83 -12.14 -4.53
C GLY A 89 -2.29 -11.76 -4.44
N GLU A 90 -3.03 -12.33 -3.48
CA GLU A 90 -4.43 -11.98 -3.22
C GLU A 90 -4.59 -10.54 -2.74
N TYR A 91 -3.59 -10.00 -2.02
CA TYR A 91 -3.61 -8.65 -1.46
C TYR A 91 -2.99 -7.60 -2.39
N VAL A 92 -1.79 -7.85 -2.94
CA VAL A 92 -1.04 -6.82 -3.69
C VAL A 92 -1.66 -6.44 -5.03
N ARG A 93 -2.61 -7.23 -5.52
CA ARG A 93 -3.41 -6.92 -6.71
C ARG A 93 -4.63 -6.04 -6.42
N LEU A 94 -4.90 -5.76 -5.14
CA LEU A 94 -6.03 -4.94 -4.73
C LEU A 94 -5.65 -3.46 -4.77
N HIS A 95 -6.52 -2.68 -5.40
CA HIS A 95 -6.48 -1.22 -5.36
C HIS A 95 -7.89 -0.65 -5.33
N GLY A 96 -8.06 0.55 -4.77
CA GLY A 96 -9.37 1.16 -4.59
C GLY A 96 -9.31 2.43 -3.76
N GLY A 97 -10.41 2.72 -3.05
CA GLY A 97 -10.53 3.85 -2.13
C GLY A 97 -10.82 3.39 -0.69
N VAL A 98 -11.61 4.19 0.04
CA VAL A 98 -11.98 3.92 1.43
C VAL A 98 -12.68 2.56 1.60
N GLU A 99 -13.53 2.18 0.64
CA GLU A 99 -14.21 0.88 0.58
C GLU A 99 -13.23 -0.32 0.68
N LEU A 100 -12.06 -0.21 0.02
CA LEU A 100 -11.04 -1.25 0.09
C LEU A 100 -10.42 -1.30 1.48
N ALA A 101 -10.14 -0.14 2.08
CA ALA A 101 -9.61 -0.09 3.43
C ALA A 101 -10.59 -0.68 4.46
N ASP A 102 -11.89 -0.44 4.31
CA ASP A 102 -12.93 -1.04 5.16
C ASP A 102 -13.06 -2.55 4.98
N ARG A 103 -12.99 -3.02 3.73
CA ARG A 103 -12.94 -4.45 3.41
C ARG A 103 -11.73 -5.13 4.05
N LEU A 104 -10.54 -4.55 3.90
CA LEU A 104 -9.30 -5.09 4.49
C LEU A 104 -9.31 -5.01 6.02
N ARG A 105 -9.99 -4.03 6.61
CA ARG A 105 -10.17 -3.94 8.07
C ARG A 105 -11.00 -5.09 8.63
N SER A 106 -11.91 -5.62 7.81
CA SER A 106 -12.80 -6.75 8.15
C SER A 106 -12.20 -8.11 7.78
N ASP A 107 -11.02 -8.15 7.15
CA ASP A 107 -10.34 -9.40 6.80
C ASP A 107 -9.86 -10.11 8.08
N GLU A 108 -10.17 -11.41 8.21
CA GLU A 108 -9.88 -12.17 9.43
C GLU A 108 -8.39 -12.30 9.76
N LYS A 109 -7.51 -12.25 8.75
CA LYS A 109 -6.07 -12.35 8.95
C LYS A 109 -5.52 -10.97 9.34
N LEU A 110 -5.87 -9.94 8.58
CA LEU A 110 -5.38 -8.57 8.82
C LEU A 110 -5.92 -7.96 10.11
N SER A 111 -7.16 -8.26 10.48
CA SER A 111 -7.78 -7.79 11.73
C SER A 111 -7.14 -8.36 13.00
N LYS A 112 -6.29 -9.39 12.88
CA LYS A 112 -5.50 -9.97 13.98
C LYS A 112 -4.06 -9.47 14.00
N THR A 113 -3.64 -8.75 12.96
CA THR A 113 -2.27 -8.27 12.82
C THR A 113 -2.19 -6.79 13.18
N LYS A 114 -1.50 -6.48 14.28
CA LYS A 114 -1.43 -5.12 14.83
C LYS A 114 -0.88 -4.09 13.83
N SER A 115 0.18 -4.44 13.10
CA SER A 115 0.80 -3.57 12.08
C SER A 115 -0.17 -3.27 10.92
N ALA A 116 -0.95 -4.27 10.49
CA ALA A 116 -2.00 -4.10 9.48
C ALA A 116 -3.11 -3.17 9.97
N ILE A 117 -3.58 -3.35 11.20
CA ILE A 117 -4.60 -2.49 11.82
C ILE A 117 -4.14 -1.03 11.85
N GLU A 118 -2.95 -0.77 12.38
CA GLU A 118 -2.39 0.58 12.47
C GLU A 118 -2.23 1.21 11.08
N GLY A 119 -1.79 0.43 10.09
CA GLY A 119 -1.67 0.91 8.71
C GLY A 119 -3.02 1.20 8.05
N LEU A 120 -4.04 0.39 8.33
CA LEU A 120 -5.40 0.60 7.82
C LEU A 120 -6.08 1.82 8.47
N ASP A 121 -5.90 2.01 9.77
CA ASP A 121 -6.45 3.18 10.46
C ASP A 121 -5.76 4.47 9.95
N GLY A 122 -4.44 4.42 9.71
CA GLY A 122 -3.68 5.49 9.08
C GLY A 122 -4.14 5.81 7.65
N ILE A 123 -4.26 4.81 6.77
CA ILE A 123 -4.67 5.04 5.38
C ILE A 123 -6.12 5.55 5.30
N LYS A 124 -7.02 5.07 6.16
CA LYS A 124 -8.40 5.59 6.22
C LYS A 124 -8.45 7.06 6.60
N LEU A 125 -7.64 7.46 7.58
CA LEU A 125 -7.55 8.86 7.99
C LEU A 125 -6.98 9.74 6.87
N LEU A 126 -5.91 9.28 6.21
CA LEU A 126 -5.34 9.97 5.05
C LEU A 126 -6.37 10.15 3.92
N LEU A 127 -7.06 9.08 3.54
CA LEU A 127 -8.08 9.12 2.48
C LEU A 127 -9.23 10.09 2.82
N LYS A 128 -9.64 10.15 4.08
CA LYS A 128 -10.65 11.11 4.56
C LYS A 128 -10.16 12.55 4.40
N TYR A 129 -8.92 12.85 4.78
CA TYR A 129 -8.37 14.20 4.59
C TYR A 129 -8.20 14.55 3.11
N CYS A 130 -7.76 13.61 2.28
CA CYS A 130 -7.71 13.79 0.83
C CYS A 130 -9.09 14.11 0.25
N GLU A 131 -10.16 13.48 0.72
CA GLU A 131 -11.53 13.81 0.32
C GLU A 131 -11.90 15.26 0.71
N LEU A 132 -11.58 15.69 1.94
CA LEU A 132 -11.80 17.08 2.38
C LEU A 132 -11.00 18.11 1.55
N TYR A 133 -9.81 17.74 1.06
CA TYR A 133 -9.01 18.56 0.15
C TYR A 133 -9.44 18.51 -1.31
N GLY A 134 -10.52 17.78 -1.64
CA GLY A 134 -11.04 17.64 -3.00
C GLY A 134 -10.17 16.74 -3.90
N LEU A 135 -9.40 15.82 -3.32
CA LEU A 135 -8.48 14.93 -4.03
C LEU A 135 -9.05 13.53 -4.30
N LYS A 136 -10.32 13.28 -3.96
CA LYS A 136 -10.95 11.95 -4.00
C LYS A 136 -10.73 11.22 -5.34
N ASP A 137 -10.89 11.92 -6.46
CA ASP A 137 -10.78 11.33 -7.80
C ASP A 137 -9.34 11.17 -8.30
N LYS A 138 -8.36 11.64 -7.51
CA LYS A 138 -6.93 11.64 -7.86
C LYS A 138 -6.13 10.65 -7.02
N ILE A 139 -6.66 10.22 -5.87
CA ILE A 139 -5.97 9.27 -4.99
C ILE A 139 -6.42 7.84 -5.30
N LEU A 140 -5.47 6.93 -5.44
CA LEU A 140 -5.70 5.50 -5.52
C LEU A 140 -4.94 4.80 -4.39
N PHE A 141 -5.66 4.16 -3.48
CA PHE A 141 -5.05 3.27 -2.51
C PHE A 141 -4.67 1.96 -3.21
N ASP A 142 -3.38 1.63 -3.27
CA ASP A 142 -2.84 0.52 -4.08
C ASP A 142 -1.82 -0.29 -3.27
N LEU A 143 -2.13 -1.57 -3.01
CA LEU A 143 -1.29 -2.44 -2.18
C LEU A 143 -0.02 -2.92 -2.91
N SER A 144 0.07 -2.75 -4.23
CA SER A 144 1.31 -3.06 -4.97
C SER A 144 2.41 -2.02 -4.74
N LEU A 145 2.05 -0.83 -4.25
CA LEU A 145 3.02 0.26 -4.04
C LEU A 145 3.89 -0.03 -2.81
N ALA A 146 5.14 -0.43 -3.04
CA ALA A 146 6.11 -0.81 -2.00
C ALA A 146 7.47 -0.11 -2.18
N ARG A 147 7.47 1.22 -2.35
CA ARG A 147 8.68 2.02 -2.61
C ARG A 147 9.39 2.53 -1.35
N GLY A 148 10.73 2.60 -1.42
CA GLY A 148 11.55 3.40 -0.49
C GLY A 148 11.86 2.76 0.87
N LEU A 149 12.11 1.44 0.91
CA LEU A 149 12.20 0.66 2.15
C LEU A 149 13.61 0.30 2.64
#